data_AF-A0A7W7CNH6-F1
#
_entry.id   AF-A0A7W7CNH6-F1
#
_cell.length_a   1.000
_cell.length_b   1.000
_cell.length_c   1.000
_cell.angle_alpha   90.00
_cell.angle_beta   90.00
_cell.angle_gamma   90.00
#
_symmetry.space_group_name_H-M   'P 1'
#
loop_
_entity.id
_entity.type
_entity.pdbx_description
1 polymer ?
#
loop_
_entity_poly.entity_id
_entity_poly.type
_entity_poly.pdbx_seq_one_letter_code
_entity_poly.pdbx_strand_id
1 'polypeptide(L)'
;MVTYLAEIAPTSLVLVVTGSLVMAAQWEARLSDLAVDVRLVNRASAALALLENPSSPRQGVLITTYERLRNGPSRQALADVRPGLVILDGPKSPGADDLAVLARARSVIALLTTGQQDAWAGWPVLASVLPNQLRQPSRAVTVMSFTLTPHEVDLRKAALALLRNDAPRTPDQRLYQSVSLPSLHAQMLRLAGRAEKNGDAGNELWTVLDAIEDFLADDDRLAILVRTVRLASRVSSPSLVVAPTTADMVYAADALGRAGMQPAASVSASTSRAERRAALGALRPGRCVVTTPVMDELWSELPSGATVIILPTTDDDVLLGEILASTADVPGLQFVKLREA
;
A
#
# COMPACT_ATOMS: atom_id res chain seq x y z
N MET A 1 -7.28 14.69 15.77
CA MET A 1 -7.40 15.71 14.69
C MET A 1 -8.74 16.42 14.74
N VAL A 2 -9.89 15.73 14.69
CA VAL A 2 -11.24 16.34 14.76
C VAL A 2 -11.40 17.23 16.02
N THR A 3 -10.96 16.77 17.18
CA THR A 3 -10.95 17.56 18.44
C THR A 3 -10.11 18.83 18.34
N TYR A 4 -8.91 18.74 17.76
CA TYR A 4 -8.02 19.89 17.55
C TYR A 4 -8.63 20.93 16.61
N LEU A 5 -9.37 20.49 15.58
CA LEU A 5 -10.11 21.39 14.71
C LEU A 5 -11.24 22.10 15.43
N ALA A 6 -11.96 21.43 16.32
CA ALA A 6 -13.02 22.02 17.11
C ALA A 6 -12.50 23.13 18.04
N GLU A 7 -11.24 23.06 18.49
CA GLU A 7 -10.59 24.11 19.29
C GLU A 7 -10.19 25.33 18.45
N ILE A 8 -9.77 25.12 17.19
CA ILE A 8 -9.27 26.19 16.31
C ILE A 8 -10.40 26.90 15.57
N ALA A 9 -11.37 26.15 15.07
CA ALA A 9 -12.45 26.63 14.22
C ALA A 9 -13.20 27.86 14.79
N PRO A 10 -13.43 28.00 16.11
CA PRO A 10 -14.08 29.20 16.67
C PRO A 10 -13.26 30.49 16.54
N THR A 11 -11.94 30.40 16.33
CA THR A 11 -11.03 31.57 16.30
C THR A 11 -10.34 31.75 14.95
N SER A 12 -10.47 30.78 14.06
CA SER A 12 -9.82 30.81 12.76
C SER A 12 -10.57 29.99 11.73
N LEU A 13 -10.47 30.39 10.47
CA LEU A 13 -10.99 29.61 9.36
C LEU A 13 -10.06 28.43 9.07
N VAL A 14 -10.63 27.24 9.09
CA VAL A 14 -9.96 26.00 8.70
C VAL A 14 -10.45 25.57 7.32
N LEU A 15 -9.54 25.19 6.43
CA LEU A 15 -9.88 24.54 5.16
C LEU A 15 -9.41 23.10 5.16
N VAL A 16 -10.33 22.15 5.04
CA VAL A 16 -10.05 20.72 4.87
C VAL A 16 -10.23 20.34 3.40
N VAL A 17 -9.18 19.79 2.79
CA VAL A 17 -9.17 19.33 1.40
C VAL A 17 -8.99 17.83 1.37
N THR A 18 -9.92 17.11 0.74
CA THR A 18 -9.97 15.64 0.76
C THR A 18 -9.90 15.03 -0.65
N GLY A 19 -9.59 13.74 -0.70
CA GLY A 19 -9.52 12.96 -1.95
C GLY A 19 -10.87 12.73 -2.65
N SER A 20 -11.99 12.75 -1.93
CA SER A 20 -13.32 12.41 -2.46
C SER A 20 -14.46 13.06 -1.68
N LEU A 21 -15.64 13.16 -2.29
CA LEU A 21 -16.84 13.68 -1.62
C LEU A 21 -17.29 12.81 -0.43
N VAL A 22 -17.05 11.50 -0.50
CA VAL A 22 -17.38 10.58 0.61
C VAL A 22 -16.56 10.92 1.84
N MET A 23 -15.24 11.11 1.68
CA MET A 23 -14.37 11.55 2.78
C MET A 23 -14.76 12.92 3.30
N ALA A 24 -15.08 13.86 2.41
CA ALA A 24 -15.54 15.20 2.79
C ALA A 24 -16.81 15.14 3.67
N ALA A 25 -17.79 14.30 3.31
CA ALA A 25 -19.00 14.09 4.10
C ALA A 25 -18.73 13.43 5.47
N GLN A 26 -17.74 12.54 5.55
CA GLN A 26 -17.32 11.95 6.84
C GLN A 26 -16.68 13.00 7.76
N TRP A 27 -15.88 13.91 7.21
CA TRP A 27 -15.33 15.04 7.96
C TRP A 27 -16.44 15.98 8.46
N GLU A 28 -17.41 16.29 7.59
CA GLU A 28 -18.56 17.12 7.95
C GLU A 28 -19.32 16.51 9.13
N ALA A 29 -19.75 15.25 9.02
CA ALA A 29 -20.49 14.56 10.07
C ALA A 29 -19.74 14.59 11.41
N ARG A 30 -18.46 14.20 11.41
CA ARG A 30 -17.63 14.15 12.65
C ARG A 30 -17.41 15.51 13.29
N LEU A 31 -17.34 16.58 12.51
CA LEU A 31 -17.16 17.94 13.04
C LEU A 31 -18.47 18.55 13.50
N SER A 32 -19.58 18.26 12.80
CA SER A 32 -20.93 18.66 13.22
C SER A 32 -21.32 18.04 14.56
N ASP A 33 -20.91 16.79 14.83
CA ASP A 33 -21.11 16.13 16.13
C ASP A 33 -20.43 16.87 17.29
N LEU A 34 -19.43 17.72 17.01
CA LEU A 34 -18.73 18.56 17.98
C LEU A 34 -19.23 20.01 17.99
N ALA A 35 -20.40 20.28 17.41
CA ALA A 35 -21.02 21.62 17.33
C ALA A 35 -20.13 22.68 16.64
N VAL A 36 -19.29 22.27 15.68
CA VAL A 36 -18.47 23.18 14.87
C VAL A 36 -19.27 23.72 13.69
N ASP A 37 -19.17 25.02 13.37
CA ASP A 37 -19.72 25.58 12.12
C ASP A 37 -18.93 25.02 10.94
N VAL A 38 -19.55 24.12 10.18
CA VAL A 38 -18.93 23.37 9.08
C VAL A 38 -19.73 23.62 7.82
N ARG A 39 -19.03 23.91 6.72
CA ARG A 39 -19.64 24.09 5.41
C ARG A 39 -18.95 23.21 4.38
N LEU A 40 -19.70 22.27 3.84
CA LEU A 40 -19.22 21.40 2.77
C LEU A 40 -19.43 22.06 1.39
N VAL A 41 -18.33 22.38 0.70
CA VAL A 41 -18.32 22.92 -0.66
C VAL A 41 -18.40 21.78 -1.68
N ASN A 42 -19.52 21.05 -1.68
CA ASN A 42 -19.72 19.89 -2.55
C ASN A 42 -20.46 20.19 -3.87
N ARG A 43 -20.95 21.42 -4.09
CA ARG A 43 -21.75 21.81 -5.27
C ARG A 43 -21.52 23.27 -5.64
N ALA A 44 -21.91 23.63 -6.87
CA ALA A 44 -21.78 25.00 -7.38
C ALA A 44 -22.59 26.02 -6.55
N SER A 45 -23.76 25.64 -6.03
CA SER A 45 -24.56 26.50 -5.15
C SER A 45 -23.85 26.85 -3.85
N ALA A 46 -23.13 25.89 -3.25
CA ALA A 46 -22.34 26.14 -2.04
C ALA A 46 -21.15 27.07 -2.32
N ALA A 47 -20.52 26.96 -3.50
CA ALA A 47 -19.49 27.88 -3.95
C ALA A 47 -20.04 29.29 -4.20
N LEU A 48 -21.22 29.39 -4.83
CA LEU A 48 -21.90 30.66 -5.08
C LEU A 48 -22.25 31.38 -3.78
N ALA A 49 -22.76 30.65 -2.77
CA ALA A 49 -23.07 31.21 -1.45
C ALA A 49 -21.84 31.82 -0.73
N LEU A 50 -20.64 31.32 -1.01
CA LEU A 50 -19.38 31.90 -0.52
C LEU A 50 -19.01 33.19 -1.27
N LEU A 51 -19.23 33.23 -2.59
CA LEU A 51 -18.98 34.41 -3.43
C LEU A 51 -19.96 35.55 -3.13
N GLU A 52 -21.22 35.23 -2.89
CA GLU A 52 -22.29 36.19 -2.60
C GLU A 52 -22.17 36.81 -1.20
N ASN A 53 -21.42 36.17 -0.29
CA ASN A 53 -21.08 36.69 1.03
C ASN A 53 -19.58 36.99 1.14
N PRO A 54 -19.09 38.10 0.55
CA PRO A 54 -17.67 38.45 0.52
C PRO A 54 -17.10 38.79 1.91
N SER A 55 -17.94 39.01 2.91
CA SER A 55 -17.59 38.96 4.35
C SER A 55 -17.33 37.52 4.85
N SER A 56 -16.84 36.67 3.93
CA SER A 56 -16.58 35.23 4.03
C SER A 56 -16.09 34.77 5.40
N PRO A 57 -16.46 33.54 5.81
CA PRO A 57 -16.33 33.09 7.19
C PRO A 57 -14.90 33.30 7.68
N ARG A 58 -14.73 34.12 8.71
CA ARG A 58 -13.43 34.34 9.39
C ARG A 58 -13.09 33.20 10.35
N GLN A 59 -14.08 32.38 10.66
CA GLN A 59 -14.06 31.28 11.61
C GLN A 59 -14.96 30.15 11.08
N GLY A 60 -14.73 28.92 11.54
CA GLY A 60 -15.43 27.71 11.11
C GLY A 60 -14.55 26.82 10.23
N VAL A 61 -15.16 25.78 9.67
CA VAL A 61 -14.49 24.80 8.81
C VAL A 61 -15.14 24.79 7.42
N LEU A 62 -14.34 25.03 6.39
CA LEU A 62 -14.70 24.74 5.01
C LEU A 62 -14.15 23.37 4.63
N ILE A 63 -14.98 22.52 4.04
CA ILE A 63 -14.56 21.20 3.55
C ILE A 63 -14.74 21.16 2.04
N THR A 64 -13.73 20.71 1.30
CA THR A 64 -13.78 20.55 -0.16
C THR A 64 -12.98 19.34 -0.62
N THR A 65 -12.94 19.11 -1.94
CA THR A 65 -12.09 18.09 -2.56
C THR A 65 -11.00 18.73 -3.41
N TYR A 66 -9.90 18.01 -3.67
CA TYR A 66 -8.86 18.47 -4.58
C TYR A 66 -9.39 18.83 -5.98
N GLU A 67 -10.33 18.04 -6.50
CA GLU A 67 -10.95 18.29 -7.80
C GLU A 67 -11.70 19.63 -7.83
N ARG A 68 -12.45 19.94 -6.77
CA ARG A 68 -13.23 21.19 -6.66
C ARG A 68 -12.37 22.40 -6.32
N LEU A 69 -11.24 22.18 -5.63
CA LEU A 69 -10.26 23.22 -5.40
C LEU A 69 -9.63 23.70 -6.72
N ARG A 70 -9.42 22.78 -7.66
CA ARG A 70 -8.75 23.02 -8.94
C ARG A 70 -9.70 23.43 -10.07
N ASN A 71 -11.00 23.14 -9.96
CA ASN A 71 -11.92 23.28 -11.08
C ASN A 71 -13.22 24.02 -10.73
N GLY A 72 -13.78 24.68 -11.74
CA GLY A 72 -15.13 25.22 -11.73
C GLY A 72 -15.37 26.37 -10.74
N PRO A 73 -16.64 26.63 -10.39
CA PRO A 73 -17.02 27.75 -9.51
C PRO A 73 -16.41 27.67 -8.10
N SER A 74 -16.17 26.45 -7.60
CA SER A 74 -15.53 26.21 -6.30
C SER A 74 -14.10 26.75 -6.24
N ARG A 75 -13.32 26.64 -7.32
CA ARG A 75 -11.99 27.25 -7.42
C ARG A 75 -12.08 28.76 -7.20
N GLN A 76 -13.00 29.43 -7.90
CA GLN A 76 -13.17 30.88 -7.79
C GLN A 76 -13.63 31.30 -6.38
N ALA A 77 -14.58 30.59 -5.79
CA ALA A 77 -15.03 30.84 -4.42
C ALA A 77 -13.92 30.68 -3.38
N LEU A 78 -13.02 29.72 -3.58
CA LEU A 78 -11.89 29.45 -2.69
C LEU A 78 -10.64 30.28 -3.04
N ALA A 79 -10.65 30.99 -4.18
CA ALA A 79 -9.52 31.78 -4.66
C ALA A 79 -9.22 33.00 -3.77
N ASP A 80 -10.17 33.45 -2.95
CA ASP A 80 -9.98 34.59 -2.02
C ASP A 80 -9.93 34.19 -0.54
N VAL A 81 -10.15 32.91 -0.26
CA VAL A 81 -10.16 32.38 1.11
C VAL A 81 -8.75 32.43 1.71
N ARG A 82 -8.63 32.98 2.93
CA ARG A 82 -7.39 33.06 3.70
C ARG A 82 -7.49 32.21 4.97
N PRO A 83 -7.32 30.89 4.88
CA PRO A 83 -7.47 30.02 6.04
C PRO A 83 -6.31 30.25 7.02
N GLY A 84 -6.59 30.20 8.32
CA GLY A 84 -5.52 30.13 9.32
C GLY A 84 -4.86 28.76 9.33
N LEU A 85 -5.62 27.70 9.02
CA LEU A 85 -5.13 26.32 8.95
C LEU A 85 -5.67 25.64 7.69
N VAL A 86 -4.79 24.96 6.94
CA VAL A 86 -5.17 24.03 5.89
C VAL A 86 -4.87 22.60 6.32
N ILE A 87 -5.83 21.69 6.16
CA ILE A 87 -5.64 20.25 6.30
C ILE A 87 -5.74 19.60 4.93
N LEU A 88 -4.71 18.84 4.59
CA LEU A 88 -4.65 18.01 3.39
C LEU A 88 -4.87 16.55 3.79
N ASP A 89 -5.99 15.95 3.40
CA ASP A 89 -6.31 14.55 3.71
C ASP A 89 -6.10 13.67 2.47
N GLY A 90 -5.04 12.86 2.50
CA GLY A 90 -4.59 12.05 1.36
C GLY A 90 -4.16 12.89 0.16
N PRO A 91 -3.14 13.76 0.31
CA PRO A 91 -2.70 14.66 -0.76
C PRO A 91 -2.27 13.92 -2.02
N LYS A 92 -2.83 14.38 -3.16
CA LYS A 92 -2.41 14.00 -4.52
C LYS A 92 -1.34 14.96 -5.03
N SER A 93 -0.67 14.64 -6.14
CA SER A 93 0.33 15.54 -6.75
C SER A 93 -0.23 16.96 -6.90
N PRO A 94 0.48 18.00 -6.41
CA PRO A 94 -0.09 19.33 -6.28
C PRO A 94 -0.29 20.00 -7.65
N GLY A 95 -1.42 20.70 -7.79
CA GLY A 95 -1.66 21.65 -8.87
C GLY A 95 -1.30 23.08 -8.45
N ALA A 96 -1.21 23.99 -9.42
CA ALA A 96 -0.88 25.40 -9.16
C ALA A 96 -1.86 26.09 -8.17
N ASP A 97 -3.16 25.76 -8.26
CA ASP A 97 -4.18 26.31 -7.36
C ASP A 97 -4.05 25.79 -5.92
N ASP A 98 -3.63 24.53 -5.74
CA ASP A 98 -3.37 23.98 -4.41
C ASP A 98 -2.25 24.78 -3.72
N LEU A 99 -1.18 25.09 -4.47
CA LEU A 99 -0.05 25.86 -3.97
C LEU A 99 -0.45 27.30 -3.62
N ALA A 100 -1.32 27.93 -4.41
CA ALA A 100 -1.80 29.28 -4.15
C ALA A 100 -2.64 29.37 -2.87
N VAL A 101 -3.44 28.34 -2.57
CA VAL A 101 -4.21 28.27 -1.31
C VAL A 101 -3.28 28.03 -0.12
N LEU A 102 -2.31 27.13 -0.26
CA LEU A 102 -1.32 26.87 0.79
C LEU A 102 -0.46 28.09 1.14
N ALA A 103 -0.03 28.85 0.13
CA ALA A 103 0.81 30.04 0.34
C ALA A 103 0.12 31.14 1.17
N ARG A 104 -1.21 31.08 1.29
CA ARG A 104 -2.03 32.03 2.05
C ARG A 104 -2.42 31.51 3.43
N ALA A 105 -2.13 30.25 3.71
CA ALA A 105 -2.41 29.64 5.00
C ALA A 105 -1.35 30.03 6.05
N ARG A 106 -1.76 30.25 7.30
CA ARG A 106 -0.79 30.46 8.40
C ARG A 106 -0.14 29.14 8.82
N SER A 107 -0.87 28.03 8.73
CA SER A 107 -0.38 26.71 9.07
C SER A 107 -0.98 25.65 8.14
N VAL A 108 -0.24 24.58 7.91
CA VAL A 108 -0.65 23.48 7.04
C VAL A 108 -0.37 22.17 7.76
N ILE A 109 -1.36 21.28 7.81
CA ILE A 109 -1.24 19.91 8.31
C ILE A 109 -1.56 18.97 7.15
N ALA A 110 -0.66 18.04 6.86
CA ALA A 110 -0.93 16.96 5.91
C ALA A 110 -1.15 15.65 6.65
N LEU A 111 -2.27 14.98 6.37
CA LEU A 111 -2.57 13.64 6.84
C LEU A 111 -2.13 12.68 5.74
N LEU A 112 -1.00 12.02 5.99
CA LEU A 112 -0.32 11.16 5.03
C LEU A 112 -0.49 9.70 5.44
N THR A 113 -0.74 8.84 4.46
CA THR A 113 -0.58 7.39 4.60
C THR A 113 0.74 6.95 3.97
N THR A 114 1.42 5.98 4.58
CA THR A 114 2.73 5.47 4.15
C THR A 114 2.76 4.95 2.72
N GLY A 115 1.62 4.51 2.16
CA GLY A 115 1.48 4.03 0.78
C GLY A 115 1.24 5.10 -0.29
N GLN A 116 1.29 6.41 0.04
CA GLN A 116 1.04 7.49 -0.92
C GLN A 116 2.28 8.35 -1.25
N GLN A 117 3.49 7.88 -0.93
CA GLN A 117 4.75 8.65 -0.98
C GLN A 117 4.95 9.46 -2.26
N ASP A 118 4.72 8.87 -3.42
CA ASP A 118 4.88 9.55 -4.72
C ASP A 118 3.88 10.68 -4.93
N ALA A 119 2.68 10.55 -4.37
CA ALA A 119 1.61 11.54 -4.50
C ALA A 119 1.92 12.82 -3.70
N TRP A 120 2.67 12.70 -2.60
CA TRP A 120 3.01 13.84 -1.75
C TRP A 120 4.45 14.34 -1.87
N ALA A 121 5.35 13.59 -2.51
CA ALA A 121 6.72 14.03 -2.79
C ALA A 121 6.79 15.34 -3.59
N GLY A 122 5.75 15.66 -4.38
CA GLY A 122 5.66 16.90 -5.15
C GLY A 122 5.27 18.16 -4.35
N TRP A 123 4.91 18.05 -3.06
CA TRP A 123 4.44 19.21 -2.28
C TRP A 123 5.60 20.00 -1.68
N PRO A 124 5.75 21.31 -1.96
CA PRO A 124 6.84 22.12 -1.43
C PRO A 124 6.91 22.18 0.10
N VAL A 125 5.74 22.17 0.77
CA VAL A 125 5.63 22.16 2.24
C VAL A 125 6.11 20.85 2.85
N LEU A 126 6.05 19.75 2.08
CA LEU A 126 6.55 18.44 2.51
C LEU A 126 8.00 18.23 2.07
N ALA A 127 8.44 18.86 0.99
CA ALA A 127 9.83 18.88 0.55
C ALA A 127 10.78 19.52 1.57
N SER A 128 10.31 20.47 2.40
CA SER A 128 11.07 21.02 3.53
C SER A 128 11.06 20.13 4.79
N VAL A 129 10.16 19.15 4.84
CA VAL A 129 10.00 18.18 5.94
C VAL A 129 10.65 16.82 5.61
N LEU A 130 11.08 16.59 4.36
CA LEU A 130 11.57 15.29 3.87
C LEU A 130 13.02 15.38 3.40
N PRO A 131 13.84 14.29 3.44
CA PRO A 131 13.50 12.87 3.42
C PRO A 131 13.95 12.05 4.65
N ASN A 132 14.64 12.66 5.61
CA ASN A 132 15.36 11.92 6.66
C ASN A 132 14.51 11.59 7.90
N GLN A 133 13.44 12.35 8.18
CA GLN A 133 12.63 12.16 9.40
C GLN A 133 11.41 11.24 9.20
N LEU A 134 10.96 11.05 7.96
CA LEU A 134 9.86 10.12 7.64
C LEU A 134 10.36 8.78 7.07
N ARG A 135 11.68 8.61 6.89
CA ARG A 135 12.30 7.31 6.63
C ARG A 135 12.36 6.51 7.94
N GLN A 136 11.26 5.81 8.15
CA GLN A 136 11.08 4.59 8.96
C GLN A 136 10.99 4.78 10.49
N PRO A 137 10.11 4.02 11.19
CA PRO A 137 10.51 3.54 12.51
C PRO A 137 11.85 2.81 12.31
N SER A 138 12.86 3.15 13.11
CA SER A 138 14.26 2.69 13.06
C SER A 138 14.44 1.18 13.27
N ARG A 139 13.73 0.37 12.48
CA ARG A 139 13.84 -1.08 12.46
C ARG A 139 14.79 -1.45 11.35
N ALA A 140 15.91 -2.03 11.73
CA ALA A 140 16.87 -2.55 10.77
C ALA A 140 16.19 -3.60 9.89
N VAL A 141 16.19 -3.36 8.58
CA VAL A 141 15.77 -4.33 7.57
C VAL A 141 17.04 -4.94 6.98
N THR A 142 17.22 -6.23 7.15
CA THR A 142 18.30 -6.98 6.50
C THR A 142 17.87 -7.32 5.08
N VAL A 143 18.61 -6.81 4.09
CA VAL A 143 18.38 -7.16 2.68
C VAL A 143 19.26 -8.35 2.31
N MET A 144 18.65 -9.41 1.80
CA MET A 144 19.34 -10.58 1.27
C MET A 144 19.13 -10.64 -0.23
N SER A 145 20.22 -10.45 -0.98
CA SER A 145 20.16 -10.51 -2.43
C SER A 145 20.19 -11.96 -2.94
N PHE A 146 19.45 -12.23 -4.01
CA PHE A 146 19.49 -13.49 -4.75
C PHE A 146 19.71 -13.22 -6.24
N THR A 147 20.20 -14.21 -6.97
CA THR A 147 20.43 -14.09 -8.42
C THR A 147 19.53 -15.04 -9.18
N LEU A 148 19.05 -14.59 -10.34
CA LEU A 148 18.29 -15.43 -11.25
C LEU A 148 19.20 -16.12 -12.24
N THR A 149 18.81 -17.33 -12.64
CA THR A 149 19.43 -17.97 -13.79
C THR A 149 19.04 -17.23 -15.07
N PRO A 150 19.90 -17.21 -16.12
CA PRO A 150 19.53 -16.63 -17.41
C PRO A 150 18.24 -17.24 -17.99
N HIS A 151 18.04 -18.53 -17.80
CA HIS A 151 16.86 -19.24 -18.28
C HIS A 151 15.57 -18.76 -17.58
N GLU A 152 15.61 -18.55 -16.26
CA GLU A 152 14.48 -17.96 -15.53
C GLU A 152 14.17 -16.54 -16.01
N VAL A 153 15.19 -15.73 -16.26
CA VAL A 153 15.03 -14.37 -16.79
C VAL A 153 14.30 -14.40 -18.13
N ASP A 154 14.67 -15.33 -19.02
CA ASP A 154 14.06 -15.47 -20.33
C ASP A 154 12.60 -15.96 -20.23
N LEU A 155 12.31 -16.93 -19.37
CA LEU A 155 10.95 -17.39 -19.10
C LEU A 155 10.06 -16.27 -18.54
N ARG A 156 10.58 -15.51 -17.56
CA ARG A 156 9.86 -14.35 -16.99
C ARG A 156 9.56 -13.30 -18.06
N LYS A 157 10.51 -13.00 -18.95
CA LYS A 157 10.32 -12.06 -20.06
C LYS A 157 9.25 -12.55 -21.03
N ALA A 158 9.28 -13.83 -21.41
CA ALA A 158 8.30 -14.43 -22.31
C ALA A 158 6.88 -14.38 -21.71
N ALA A 159 6.72 -14.81 -20.45
CA ALA A 159 5.46 -14.76 -19.73
C ALA A 159 4.90 -13.33 -19.61
N LEU A 160 5.74 -12.36 -19.24
CA LEU A 160 5.34 -10.96 -19.14
C LEU A 160 4.93 -10.36 -20.49
N ALA A 161 5.60 -10.74 -21.58
CA ALA A 161 5.22 -10.27 -22.92
C ALA A 161 3.80 -10.73 -23.29
N LEU A 162 3.50 -12.02 -23.06
CA LEU A 162 2.17 -12.58 -23.30
C LEU A 162 1.09 -11.93 -22.43
N LEU A 163 1.33 -11.79 -21.13
CA LEU A 163 0.37 -11.17 -20.20
C LEU A 163 0.09 -9.69 -20.54
N ARG A 164 1.10 -8.94 -21.02
CA ARG A 164 0.93 -7.55 -21.45
C ARG A 164 0.12 -7.40 -22.73
N ASN A 165 0.21 -8.36 -23.65
CA ASN A 165 -0.52 -8.33 -24.91
C ASN A 165 -2.03 -8.55 -24.73
N ASP A 166 -2.43 -9.29 -23.68
CA ASP A 166 -3.84 -9.56 -23.37
C ASP A 166 -4.46 -8.60 -22.33
N ALA A 167 -3.63 -7.92 -21.53
CA ALA A 167 -4.14 -7.00 -20.51
C ALA A 167 -5.02 -5.90 -21.13
N PRO A 168 -6.29 -5.74 -20.70
CA PRO A 168 -7.11 -4.62 -21.14
C PRO A 168 -6.38 -3.32 -20.79
N ARG A 169 -6.36 -2.35 -21.72
CA ARG A 169 -5.75 -1.01 -21.61
C ARG A 169 -6.42 -0.14 -20.52
N THR A 170 -6.60 -0.70 -19.35
CA THR A 170 -7.12 -0.04 -18.16
C THR A 170 -5.92 0.48 -17.37
N PRO A 171 -5.97 1.71 -16.83
CA PRO A 171 -4.79 2.35 -16.23
C PRO A 171 -4.39 1.76 -14.86
N ASP A 172 -4.96 0.63 -14.45
CA ASP A 172 -4.68 0.06 -13.14
C ASP A 172 -3.36 -0.73 -13.20
N GLN A 173 -2.25 -0.01 -13.06
CA GLN A 173 -0.87 -0.49 -13.16
C GLN A 173 -0.48 -1.57 -12.14
N ARG A 174 -1.39 -1.98 -11.24
CA ARG A 174 -1.16 -3.00 -10.21
C ARG A 174 -1.34 -4.45 -10.69
N LEU A 175 -1.45 -4.67 -12.00
CA LEU A 175 -1.73 -5.99 -12.59
C LEU A 175 -0.72 -7.08 -12.18
N TYR A 176 0.52 -6.70 -11.86
CA TYR A 176 1.58 -7.64 -11.47
C TYR A 176 2.06 -7.34 -10.06
N GLN A 177 1.47 -7.98 -9.04
CA GLN A 177 1.95 -7.91 -7.65
C GLN A 177 3.27 -8.67 -7.45
N SER A 178 3.60 -9.58 -8.37
CA SER A 178 4.82 -10.38 -8.36
C SER A 178 5.17 -10.81 -9.78
N VAL A 179 6.47 -10.92 -10.03
CA VAL A 179 7.08 -11.34 -11.30
C VAL A 179 7.80 -12.69 -11.16
N SER A 180 7.59 -13.39 -10.05
CA SER A 180 8.11 -14.74 -9.87
C SER A 180 7.44 -15.73 -10.83
N LEU A 181 8.16 -16.80 -11.20
CA LEU A 181 7.58 -17.85 -12.05
C LEU A 181 6.27 -18.45 -11.51
N PRO A 182 6.11 -18.79 -10.21
CA PRO A 182 4.84 -19.25 -9.67
C PRO A 182 3.68 -18.25 -9.86
N SER A 183 3.96 -16.96 -9.67
CA SER A 183 2.96 -15.91 -9.86
C SER A 183 2.60 -15.68 -11.32
N LEU A 184 3.59 -15.73 -12.21
CA LEU A 184 3.38 -15.60 -13.65
C LEU A 184 2.60 -16.79 -14.20
N HIS A 185 2.97 -18.02 -13.79
CA HIS A 185 2.26 -19.24 -14.15
C HIS A 185 0.79 -19.20 -13.75
N ALA A 186 0.48 -18.85 -12.49
CA ALA A 186 -0.89 -18.74 -12.02
C ALA A 186 -1.71 -17.67 -12.77
N GLN A 187 -1.08 -16.58 -13.21
CA GLN A 187 -1.73 -15.55 -14.03
C GLN A 187 -1.97 -16.04 -15.47
N MET A 188 -0.98 -16.71 -16.06
CA MET A 188 -1.06 -17.30 -17.39
C MET A 188 -2.12 -18.40 -17.48
N LEU A 189 -2.29 -19.23 -16.44
CA LEU A 189 -3.38 -20.22 -16.38
C LEU A 189 -4.77 -19.55 -16.38
N ARG A 190 -4.92 -18.43 -15.68
CA ARG A 190 -6.19 -17.66 -15.71
C ARG A 190 -6.47 -17.09 -17.09
N LEU A 191 -5.42 -16.66 -17.78
CA LEU A 191 -5.49 -16.21 -19.17
C LEU A 191 -5.88 -17.36 -20.11
N ALA A 192 -5.23 -18.51 -19.98
CA ALA A 192 -5.52 -19.71 -20.77
C ALA A 192 -6.97 -20.19 -20.59
N GLY A 193 -7.53 -20.05 -19.38
CA GLY A 193 -8.93 -20.35 -19.10
C GLY A 193 -9.95 -19.42 -19.77
N ARG A 194 -9.51 -18.26 -20.28
CA ARG A 194 -10.35 -17.27 -20.97
C ARG A 194 -10.16 -17.26 -22.49
N ALA A 195 -8.98 -17.65 -22.96
CA ALA A 195 -8.67 -17.70 -24.39
C ALA A 195 -9.47 -18.82 -25.09
N GLU A 196 -10.04 -18.53 -26.26
CA GLU A 196 -10.59 -19.56 -27.13
C GLU A 196 -9.44 -20.50 -27.57
N LYS A 197 -9.63 -21.81 -27.42
CA LYS A 197 -8.60 -22.85 -27.56
C LYS A 197 -7.85 -22.91 -28.91
N ASN A 198 -8.23 -22.13 -29.91
CA ASN A 198 -7.79 -22.31 -31.29
C ASN A 198 -7.24 -21.00 -31.90
N GLY A 199 -5.97 -20.71 -31.62
CA GLY A 199 -5.20 -19.64 -32.27
C GLY A 199 -3.72 -19.70 -31.89
N ASP A 200 -2.85 -19.10 -32.71
CA ASP A 200 -1.38 -19.12 -32.50
C ASP A 200 -0.96 -18.56 -31.12
N ALA A 201 -1.68 -17.55 -30.63
CA ALA A 201 -1.48 -16.99 -29.29
C ALA A 201 -1.77 -17.99 -28.17
N GLY A 202 -2.70 -18.92 -28.38
CA GLY A 202 -2.97 -20.00 -27.42
C GLY A 202 -1.82 -21.00 -27.36
N ASN A 203 -1.25 -21.37 -28.52
CA ASN A 203 -0.10 -22.27 -28.59
C ASN A 203 1.15 -21.67 -27.92
N GLU A 204 1.42 -20.38 -28.16
CA GLU A 204 2.52 -19.67 -27.50
C GLU A 204 2.33 -19.62 -25.98
N LEU A 205 1.11 -19.35 -25.51
CA LEU A 205 0.78 -19.32 -24.08
C LEU A 205 1.04 -20.67 -23.40
N TRP A 206 0.56 -21.76 -23.99
CA TRP A 206 0.79 -23.11 -23.45
C TRP A 206 2.26 -23.51 -23.50
N THR A 207 2.98 -23.13 -24.56
CA THR A 207 4.43 -23.40 -24.67
C THR A 207 5.21 -22.76 -23.53
N VAL A 208 4.89 -21.51 -23.18
CA VAL A 208 5.55 -20.83 -22.05
C VAL A 208 5.10 -21.41 -20.70
N LEU A 209 3.83 -21.81 -20.55
CA LEU A 209 3.35 -22.50 -19.34
C LEU A 209 4.12 -23.81 -19.10
N ASP A 210 4.21 -24.66 -20.12
CA ASP A 210 4.92 -25.94 -20.06
C ASP A 210 6.40 -25.72 -19.70
N ALA A 211 7.03 -24.72 -20.33
CA ALA A 211 8.43 -24.38 -20.03
C ALA A 211 8.65 -23.86 -18.60
N ILE A 212 7.66 -23.20 -18.00
CA ILE A 212 7.71 -22.81 -16.57
C ILE A 212 7.52 -24.03 -15.66
N GLU A 213 6.64 -24.96 -16.02
CA GLU A 213 6.42 -26.20 -15.24
C GLU A 213 7.63 -27.13 -15.27
N ASP A 214 8.29 -27.23 -16.42
CA ASP A 214 9.51 -28.02 -16.63
C ASP A 214 10.78 -27.35 -16.07
N PHE A 215 10.66 -26.13 -15.52
CA PHE A 215 11.80 -25.40 -14.97
C PHE A 215 12.27 -26.03 -13.65
N LEU A 216 13.32 -26.85 -13.72
CA LEU A 216 13.89 -27.61 -12.59
C LEU A 216 15.17 -26.97 -11.99
N ALA A 217 15.45 -25.69 -12.24
CA ALA A 217 16.66 -25.08 -11.70
C ALA A 217 16.55 -24.84 -10.18
N ASP A 218 17.71 -24.85 -9.52
CA ASP A 218 17.80 -24.46 -8.11
C ASP A 218 17.40 -22.98 -7.95
N ASP A 219 16.33 -22.73 -7.19
CA ASP A 219 15.84 -21.39 -6.87
C ASP A 219 16.64 -20.82 -5.67
N ASP A 220 17.58 -19.92 -5.96
CA ASP A 220 18.44 -19.25 -4.95
C ASP A 220 17.62 -18.46 -3.92
N ARG A 221 16.50 -17.84 -4.35
CA ARG A 221 15.57 -17.15 -3.45
C ARG A 221 14.97 -18.14 -2.44
N LEU A 222 14.57 -19.33 -2.86
CA LEU A 222 14.10 -20.37 -1.93
C LEU A 222 15.21 -20.90 -1.02
N ALA A 223 16.43 -21.05 -1.53
CA ALA A 223 17.57 -21.45 -0.71
C ALA A 223 17.85 -20.42 0.42
N ILE A 224 17.79 -19.14 0.09
CA ILE A 224 17.89 -18.03 1.06
C ILE A 224 16.73 -18.05 2.04
N LEU A 225 15.48 -18.20 1.58
CA LEU A 225 14.31 -18.31 2.44
C LEU A 225 14.47 -19.45 3.46
N VAL A 226 14.80 -20.64 2.98
CA VAL A 226 15.01 -21.85 3.79
C VAL A 226 16.10 -21.62 4.82
N ARG A 227 17.23 -21.03 4.41
CA ARG A 227 18.34 -20.71 5.31
C ARG A 227 17.91 -19.71 6.39
N THR A 228 17.17 -18.67 6.03
CA THR A 228 16.71 -17.62 6.96
C THR A 228 15.73 -18.17 7.99
N VAL A 229 14.72 -18.93 7.58
CA VAL A 229 13.77 -19.58 8.50
C VAL A 229 14.50 -20.56 9.43
N ARG A 230 15.50 -21.30 8.92
CA ARG A 230 16.31 -22.20 9.73
C ARG A 230 17.16 -21.46 10.76
N LEU A 231 17.74 -20.31 10.40
CA LEU A 231 18.50 -19.47 11.33
C LEU A 231 17.60 -18.90 12.43
N ALA A 232 16.43 -18.36 12.08
CA ALA A 232 15.44 -17.89 13.04
C ALA A 232 15.00 -19.02 14.00
N SER A 233 14.76 -20.21 13.46
CA SER A 233 14.36 -21.38 14.25
C SER A 233 15.43 -21.83 15.24
N ARG A 234 16.71 -21.72 14.91
CA ARG A 234 17.83 -22.09 15.82
C ARG A 234 17.89 -21.22 17.08
N VAL A 235 17.49 -19.95 16.97
CA VAL A 235 17.37 -19.04 18.11
C VAL A 235 15.96 -19.00 18.69
N SER A 236 15.12 -19.97 18.30
CA SER A 236 13.72 -20.08 18.74
C SER A 236 12.89 -18.82 18.44
N SER A 237 13.22 -18.08 17.37
CA SER A 237 12.40 -16.97 16.90
C SER A 237 11.23 -17.48 16.04
N PRO A 238 9.98 -17.05 16.30
CA PRO A 238 8.86 -17.29 15.39
C PRO A 238 9.12 -16.62 14.04
N SER A 239 8.73 -17.27 12.93
CA SER A 239 8.94 -16.71 11.58
C SER A 239 7.61 -16.48 10.86
N LEU A 240 7.44 -15.29 10.29
CA LEU A 240 6.34 -14.98 9.38
C LEU A 240 6.91 -14.72 7.99
N VAL A 241 6.56 -15.57 7.02
CA VAL A 241 6.94 -15.38 5.61
C VAL A 241 5.79 -14.69 4.89
N VAL A 242 6.08 -13.56 4.26
CA VAL A 242 5.09 -12.74 3.55
C VAL A 242 5.35 -12.87 2.05
N ALA A 243 4.43 -13.52 1.36
CA ALA A 243 4.49 -13.80 -0.07
C ALA A 243 3.51 -12.91 -0.83
N PRO A 244 3.92 -12.18 -1.87
CA PRO A 244 3.06 -11.16 -2.51
C PRO A 244 1.77 -11.73 -3.10
N THR A 245 1.77 -12.99 -3.53
CA THR A 245 0.59 -13.67 -4.08
C THR A 245 0.35 -15.01 -3.40
N THR A 246 -0.84 -15.58 -3.60
CA THR A 246 -1.17 -16.93 -3.13
C THR A 246 -0.32 -18.00 -3.80
N ALA A 247 0.08 -17.82 -5.06
CA ALA A 247 0.95 -18.77 -5.75
C ALA A 247 2.35 -18.77 -5.12
N ASP A 248 2.91 -17.58 -4.83
CA ASP A 248 4.17 -17.46 -4.10
C ASP A 248 4.07 -18.03 -2.68
N MET A 249 2.93 -17.85 -2.00
CA MET A 249 2.69 -18.40 -0.67
C MET A 249 2.73 -19.93 -0.67
N VAL A 250 2.02 -20.58 -1.60
CA VAL A 250 2.02 -22.05 -1.73
C VAL A 250 3.43 -22.54 -2.08
N TYR A 251 4.07 -21.90 -3.06
CA TYR A 251 5.42 -22.28 -3.50
C TYR A 251 6.45 -22.19 -2.36
N ALA A 252 6.40 -21.11 -1.56
CA ALA A 252 7.26 -20.94 -0.40
C ALA A 252 6.96 -21.98 0.70
N ALA A 253 5.68 -22.27 0.96
CA ALA A 253 5.29 -23.28 1.95
C ALA A 253 5.78 -24.68 1.57
N ASP A 254 5.63 -25.07 0.30
CA ASP A 254 6.12 -26.35 -0.22
C ASP A 254 7.64 -26.45 -0.14
N ALA A 255 8.36 -25.39 -0.49
CA ALA A 255 9.83 -25.34 -0.36
C ALA A 255 10.30 -25.53 1.09
N LEU A 256 9.65 -24.86 2.04
CA LEU A 256 9.92 -25.03 3.46
C LEU A 256 9.58 -26.46 3.92
N GLY A 257 8.46 -27.02 3.46
CA GLY A 257 8.05 -28.40 3.73
C GLY A 257 9.07 -29.44 3.25
N ARG A 258 9.55 -29.31 1.99
CA ARG A 258 10.61 -30.17 1.43
C ARG A 258 11.92 -30.07 2.21
N ALA A 259 12.21 -28.89 2.79
CA ALA A 259 13.37 -28.67 3.63
C ALA A 259 13.18 -29.12 5.10
N GLY A 260 12.07 -29.81 5.41
CA GLY A 260 11.76 -30.33 6.75
C GLY A 260 11.20 -29.29 7.72
N MET A 261 10.83 -28.11 7.25
CA MET A 261 10.34 -26.98 8.05
C MET A 261 8.86 -26.71 7.75
N GLN A 262 8.01 -27.71 7.97
CA GLN A 262 6.57 -27.60 7.70
C GLN A 262 5.97 -26.35 8.38
N PRO A 263 5.46 -25.38 7.60
CA PRO A 263 4.77 -24.24 8.16
C PRO A 263 3.59 -24.70 9.02
N ALA A 264 3.34 -24.02 10.14
CA ALA A 264 2.20 -24.30 11.00
C ALA A 264 0.87 -23.98 10.30
N ALA A 265 0.89 -23.00 9.39
CA ALA A 265 -0.23 -22.62 8.55
C ALA A 265 0.25 -21.84 7.31
N SER A 266 -0.57 -21.87 6.27
CA SER A 266 -0.45 -21.00 5.09
C SER A 266 -1.79 -20.31 4.86
N VAL A 267 -1.84 -18.99 4.96
CA VAL A 267 -3.11 -18.22 4.92
C VAL A 267 -3.03 -17.03 3.96
N SER A 268 -4.13 -16.73 3.28
CA SER A 268 -4.18 -15.64 2.30
C SER A 268 -5.23 -14.59 2.66
N ALA A 269 -5.30 -13.50 1.89
CA ALA A 269 -6.35 -12.49 2.00
C ALA A 269 -7.77 -13.06 1.85
N SER A 270 -7.93 -14.15 1.09
CA SER A 270 -9.22 -14.84 0.91
C SER A 270 -9.57 -15.80 2.05
N THR A 271 -8.62 -16.12 2.93
CA THR A 271 -8.87 -16.94 4.14
C THR A 271 -9.69 -16.13 5.13
N SER A 272 -10.58 -16.74 5.93
CA SER A 272 -11.42 -15.96 6.86
C SER A 272 -10.58 -15.26 7.94
N ARG A 273 -11.06 -14.14 8.49
CA ARG A 273 -10.33 -13.41 9.57
C ARG A 273 -10.08 -14.30 10.79
N ALA A 274 -11.00 -15.19 11.13
CA ALA A 274 -10.88 -16.11 12.26
C ALA A 274 -9.74 -17.12 12.05
N GLU A 275 -9.66 -17.73 10.86
CA GLU A 275 -8.58 -18.65 10.49
C GLU A 275 -7.22 -17.95 10.41
N ARG A 276 -7.16 -16.73 9.85
CA ARG A 276 -5.93 -15.93 9.85
C ARG A 276 -5.45 -15.64 11.26
N ARG A 277 -6.35 -15.25 12.16
CA ARG A 277 -6.03 -15.04 13.58
C ARG A 277 -5.53 -16.33 14.23
N ALA A 278 -6.17 -17.46 13.97
CA ALA A 278 -5.73 -18.75 14.49
C ALA A 278 -4.32 -19.13 13.97
N ALA A 279 -4.05 -18.91 12.69
CA ALA A 279 -2.75 -19.15 12.07
C ALA A 279 -1.65 -18.28 12.69
N LEU A 280 -1.88 -16.96 12.81
CA LEU A 280 -0.93 -16.06 13.46
C LEU A 280 -0.78 -16.36 14.96
N GLY A 281 -1.86 -16.76 15.63
CA GLY A 281 -1.83 -17.24 17.01
C GLY A 281 -1.02 -18.53 17.20
N ALA A 282 -0.80 -19.31 16.12
CA ALA A 282 0.05 -20.49 16.11
C ALA A 282 1.55 -20.16 15.93
N LEU A 283 1.91 -18.89 15.68
CA LEU A 283 3.31 -18.45 15.73
C LEU A 283 3.84 -18.65 17.16
N ARG A 284 4.80 -19.56 17.24
CA ARG A 284 5.50 -19.95 18.47
C ARG A 284 6.99 -20.02 18.17
N PRO A 285 7.85 -19.98 19.21
CA PRO A 285 9.28 -20.16 19.05
C PRO A 285 9.62 -21.36 18.14
N GLY A 286 10.37 -21.10 17.05
CA GLY A 286 10.77 -22.12 16.08
C GLY A 286 9.66 -22.59 15.11
N ARG A 287 8.50 -21.93 15.09
CA ARG A 287 7.42 -22.19 14.12
C ARG A 287 7.37 -21.09 13.06
N CYS A 288 6.92 -21.48 11.87
CA CYS A 288 6.79 -20.60 10.72
C CYS A 288 5.33 -20.55 10.24
N VAL A 289 4.86 -19.39 9.83
CA VAL A 289 3.60 -19.21 9.07
C VAL A 289 3.94 -18.54 7.76
N VAL A 290 3.29 -18.96 6.67
CA VAL A 290 3.41 -18.29 5.37
C VAL A 290 2.10 -17.57 5.08
N THR A 291 2.14 -16.31 4.70
CA THR A 291 0.94 -15.52 4.45
C THR A 291 1.06 -14.67 3.20
N THR A 292 -0.07 -14.33 2.57
CA THR A 292 -0.09 -13.15 1.70
C THR A 292 -0.16 -11.86 2.51
N PRO A 293 0.18 -10.68 1.95
CA PRO A 293 -0.11 -9.40 2.56
C PRO A 293 -1.61 -9.29 2.87
N VAL A 294 -1.96 -9.26 4.15
CA VAL A 294 -3.30 -8.92 4.61
C VAL A 294 -3.12 -7.87 5.67
N MET A 295 -3.06 -6.59 5.26
CA MET A 295 -2.83 -5.47 6.19
C MET A 295 -4.09 -5.22 7.03
N ASP A 296 -4.36 -6.14 7.96
CA ASP A 296 -5.39 -6.04 8.97
C ASP A 296 -4.78 -5.90 10.37
N GLU A 297 -5.63 -5.64 11.36
CA GLU A 297 -5.24 -5.43 12.76
C GLU A 297 -4.47 -6.62 13.36
N LEU A 298 -4.40 -7.79 12.69
CA LEU A 298 -3.73 -8.96 13.24
C LEU A 298 -2.20 -8.85 13.22
N TRP A 299 -1.63 -7.93 12.43
CA TRP A 299 -0.18 -7.74 12.35
C TRP A 299 0.39 -7.04 13.59
N SER A 300 -0.43 -6.28 14.32
CA SER A 300 -0.06 -5.74 15.62
C SER A 300 -0.12 -6.79 16.74
N GLU A 301 -0.72 -7.96 16.48
CA GLU A 301 -0.81 -9.10 17.40
C GLU A 301 0.38 -10.08 17.24
N LEU A 302 1.37 -9.77 16.39
CA LEU A 302 2.54 -10.65 16.19
C LEU A 302 3.36 -10.82 17.49
N PRO A 303 3.93 -12.02 17.73
CA PRO A 303 4.77 -12.22 18.90
C PRO A 303 6.04 -11.38 18.81
N SER A 304 6.40 -10.74 19.92
CA SER A 304 7.66 -10.00 20.05
C SER A 304 8.85 -10.89 19.69
N GLY A 305 9.87 -10.30 19.06
CA GLY A 305 11.07 -11.06 18.66
C GLY A 305 10.90 -11.94 17.42
N ALA A 306 9.76 -11.91 16.74
CA ALA A 306 9.56 -12.66 15.51
C ALA A 306 10.38 -12.10 14.33
N THR A 307 10.80 -12.99 13.44
CA THR A 307 11.42 -12.65 12.16
C THR A 307 10.34 -12.58 11.07
N VAL A 308 10.17 -11.42 10.46
CA VAL A 308 9.31 -11.21 9.29
C VAL A 308 10.17 -11.26 8.04
N ILE A 309 9.88 -12.21 7.16
CA ILE A 309 10.63 -12.47 5.92
C ILE A 309 9.74 -12.09 4.74
N ILE A 310 10.15 -11.10 3.97
CA ILE A 310 9.35 -10.55 2.86
C ILE A 310 9.93 -11.08 1.56
N LEU A 311 9.10 -11.80 0.81
CA LEU A 311 9.44 -12.27 -0.53
C LEU A 311 9.37 -11.12 -1.53
N PRO A 312 10.11 -11.22 -2.66
CA PRO A 312 10.25 -10.13 -3.61
C PRO A 312 8.90 -9.75 -4.25
N THR A 313 8.60 -8.47 -4.34
CA THR A 313 7.43 -7.92 -5.04
C THR A 313 7.86 -6.79 -5.99
N THR A 314 6.97 -6.41 -6.90
CA THR A 314 7.19 -5.30 -7.84
C THR A 314 7.19 -3.94 -7.15
N ASP A 315 6.38 -3.77 -6.10
CA ASP A 315 6.25 -2.55 -5.29
C ASP A 315 6.90 -2.73 -3.91
N ASP A 316 8.17 -3.12 -3.97
CA ASP A 316 8.99 -3.66 -2.88
C ASP A 316 9.13 -2.73 -1.67
N ASP A 317 9.04 -1.41 -1.88
CA ASP A 317 9.13 -0.40 -0.83
C ASP A 317 7.75 -0.03 -0.25
N VAL A 318 6.69 -0.15 -1.05
CA VAL A 318 5.31 0.10 -0.61
C VAL A 318 4.87 -0.99 0.36
N LEU A 319 5.01 -2.26 -0.04
CA LEU A 319 4.62 -3.38 0.82
C LEU A 319 5.42 -3.39 2.13
N LEU A 320 6.73 -3.15 2.05
CA LEU A 320 7.56 -3.03 3.25
C LEU A 320 7.10 -1.89 4.15
N GLY A 321 6.79 -0.72 3.58
CA GLY A 321 6.27 0.43 4.32
C GLY A 321 4.95 0.15 5.03
N GLU A 322 4.02 -0.55 4.37
CA GLU A 322 2.74 -0.97 4.96
C GLU A 322 2.93 -1.98 6.10
N ILE A 323 3.82 -2.95 5.92
CA ILE A 323 4.16 -3.94 6.95
C ILE A 323 4.81 -3.27 8.17
N LEU A 324 5.78 -2.38 7.94
CA LEU A 324 6.46 -1.66 9.02
C LEU A 324 5.48 -0.76 9.79
N ALA A 325 4.54 -0.12 9.10
CA ALA A 325 3.49 0.68 9.72
C ALA A 325 2.52 -0.20 10.55
N SER A 326 2.06 -1.32 9.99
CA SER A 326 1.10 -2.22 10.64
C SER A 326 1.67 -2.97 11.84
N THR A 327 3.00 -3.01 11.96
CA THR A 327 3.71 -3.70 13.05
C THR A 327 4.45 -2.73 13.98
N ALA A 328 4.23 -1.42 13.86
CA ALA A 328 5.00 -0.37 14.55
C ALA A 328 5.06 -0.53 16.07
N ASP A 329 4.00 -1.08 16.67
CA ASP A 329 3.87 -1.27 18.12
C ASP A 329 4.40 -2.63 18.62
N VAL A 330 4.82 -3.53 17.73
CA VAL A 330 5.31 -4.87 18.10
C VAL A 330 6.83 -4.84 18.37
N PRO A 331 7.30 -4.97 19.61
CA PRO A 331 8.71 -4.80 19.93
C PRO A 331 9.56 -5.98 19.45
N GLY A 332 10.81 -5.68 19.08
CA GLY A 332 11.83 -6.70 18.79
C GLY A 332 11.66 -7.46 17.47
N LEU A 333 10.74 -7.05 16.59
CA LEU A 333 10.63 -7.66 15.26
C LEU A 333 11.91 -7.45 14.45
N GLN A 334 12.34 -8.51 13.77
CA GLN A 334 13.42 -8.48 12.79
C GLN A 334 12.85 -8.58 11.39
N PHE A 335 13.31 -7.75 10.47
CA PHE A 335 12.82 -7.75 9.09
C PHE A 335 13.92 -8.24 8.15
N VAL A 336 13.60 -9.24 7.34
CA VAL A 336 14.46 -9.75 6.27
C VAL A 336 13.72 -9.57 4.95
N LYS A 337 14.33 -8.85 4.01
CA LYS A 337 13.77 -8.63 2.67
C LYS A 337 14.63 -9.38 1.66
N LEU A 338 14.01 -10.22 0.84
CA LEU A 338 14.69 -10.86 -0.28
C LEU A 338 14.61 -9.94 -1.49
N ARG A 339 15.73 -9.70 -2.16
CA ARG A 339 15.81 -8.78 -3.30
C ARG A 339 16.61 -9.39 -4.46
N GLU A 340 16.13 -9.22 -5.67
CA GLU A 340 16.90 -9.60 -6.87
C GLU A 340 18.15 -8.69 -6.99
N ALA A 341 19.32 -9.28 -7.23
CA ALA A 341 20.61 -8.59 -7.29
C ALA A 341 20.81 -7.70 -8.53
#